data_AF-A0A932SX00-F1
#
_entry.id   AF-A0A932SX00-F1
#
_cell.length_a   1.000
_cell.length_b   1.000
_cell.length_c   1.000
_cell.angle_alpha   90.00
_cell.angle_beta   90.00
_cell.angle_gamma   90.00
#
_symmetry.space_group_name_H-M   'P 1'
#
loop_
_entity.id
_entity.type
_entity.pdbx_description
1 polymer ?
#
loop_
_entity_poly.entity_id
_entity_poly.type
_entity_poly.pdbx_seq_one_letter_code
_entity_poly.pdbx_strand_id
1 'polypeptide(L)'
;MLVTLVLVAGCGSGRVVLPLTIDGGASPPGSDPRTFTTDESAVRAIAALMVHELDLPIPDRLTVFVYESRRVFEQGLVHDGQIAPVRAAELGEFAIGVGKRRQLLLNSEGADRRGREWLRLIAHELTHVSQIELAQGEGRAEQWLAEGMAEWVAFSVLERLRLDTVAHRRVVSRSGIRNYAALVAARLDIETLGSPRGFTVRHRRDGSLPTYQLAFLMADYLIEREGFTKVIEYFRSFSTSLDRHENFERAFGQTLAGFESEILTHLKTVVP
;
A
#
# COMPACT_ATOMS: atom_id res chain seq x y z
N MET A 1 -5.61 38.29 5.69
CA MET A 1 -4.49 37.49 6.24
C MET A 1 -3.73 36.94 5.03
N LEU A 2 -2.54 37.48 4.74
CA LEU A 2 -1.78 37.17 3.53
C LEU A 2 -0.97 35.88 3.77
N VAL A 3 -1.33 34.77 3.12
CA VAL A 3 -0.55 33.54 3.16
C VAL A 3 0.65 33.72 2.24
N THR A 4 1.84 33.82 2.83
CA THR A 4 3.09 33.93 2.07
C THR A 4 3.53 32.52 1.69
N LEU A 5 3.41 32.17 0.41
CA LEU A 5 3.95 30.93 -0.15
C LEU A 5 5.47 31.07 -0.24
N VAL A 6 6.21 30.52 0.73
CA VAL A 6 7.68 30.47 0.65
C VAL A 6 8.07 29.34 -0.30
N LEU A 7 8.26 29.68 -1.57
CA LEU A 7 8.94 28.83 -2.54
C LEU A 7 10.45 28.93 -2.30
N VAL A 8 11.01 27.98 -1.53
CA VAL A 8 12.46 27.78 -1.53
C VAL A 8 12.82 27.07 -2.84
N ALA A 9 13.11 27.86 -3.87
CA ALA A 9 13.69 27.37 -5.13
C ALA A 9 15.17 27.01 -4.89
N GLY A 10 15.41 25.84 -4.29
CA GLY A 10 16.73 25.24 -4.28
C GLY A 10 17.05 24.69 -5.66
N CYS A 11 18.01 25.30 -6.36
CA CYS A 11 18.60 24.68 -7.53
C CYS A 11 19.26 23.34 -7.11
N GLY A 12 18.76 22.21 -7.64
CA GLY A 12 19.54 20.98 -7.76
C GLY A 12 19.26 19.80 -6.81
N SER A 13 18.16 19.76 -6.05
CA SER A 13 17.90 18.60 -5.15
C SER A 13 17.27 17.38 -5.84
N GLY A 14 16.82 17.49 -7.10
CA GLY A 14 16.16 16.39 -7.83
C GLY A 14 14.93 15.82 -7.10
N ARG A 15 14.32 16.62 -6.21
CA ARG A 15 13.16 16.24 -5.40
C ARG A 15 12.24 17.43 -5.15
N VAL A 16 10.94 17.17 -5.11
CA VAL A 16 9.88 18.09 -4.73
C VAL A 16 9.35 17.69 -3.35
N VAL A 17 9.11 18.68 -2.48
CA VAL A 17 8.55 18.46 -1.13
C VAL A 17 7.21 19.19 -1.03
N LEU A 18 6.16 18.47 -0.68
CA LEU A 18 4.79 18.95 -0.62
C LEU A 18 4.23 18.73 0.79
N PRO A 19 4.28 19.74 1.68
CA PRO A 19 3.58 19.68 2.95
C PRO A 19 2.08 19.87 2.72
N LEU A 20 1.29 18.84 3.01
CA LEU A 20 -0.16 18.82 2.80
C LEU A 20 -0.90 18.84 4.13
N THR A 21 -1.97 19.63 4.18
CA THR A 21 -3.02 19.53 5.20
C THR A 21 -4.20 18.77 4.60
N ILE A 22 -4.50 17.58 5.10
CA ILE A 22 -5.66 16.79 4.67
C ILE A 22 -6.84 17.21 5.53
N ASP A 23 -7.87 17.77 4.91
CA ASP A 23 -9.12 18.10 5.59
C ASP A 23 -10.07 16.91 5.45
N GLY A 24 -10.16 16.09 6.49
CA GLY A 24 -11.05 14.92 6.52
C GLY A 24 -12.55 15.25 6.55
N GLY A 25 -12.92 16.54 6.63
CA GLY A 25 -14.30 17.01 6.51
C GLY A 25 -14.64 17.56 5.13
N ALA A 26 -13.66 17.76 4.25
CA ALA A 26 -13.89 18.29 2.91
C ALA A 26 -14.50 17.21 2.00
N SER A 27 -15.59 17.53 1.29
CA SER A 27 -16.21 16.58 0.36
C SER A 27 -15.19 16.02 -0.64
N PRO A 28 -15.26 14.72 -0.95
CA PRO A 28 -14.34 14.12 -1.91
C PRO A 28 -14.45 14.86 -3.25
N PRO A 29 -13.33 15.22 -3.89
CA PRO A 29 -13.39 15.81 -5.21
C PRO A 29 -14.03 14.84 -6.19
N GLY A 30 -14.62 15.37 -7.26
CA GLY A 30 -15.24 14.55 -8.30
C GLY A 30 -14.27 13.48 -8.81
N SER A 31 -14.81 12.30 -9.14
CA SER A 31 -14.05 11.12 -9.56
C SER A 31 -13.40 11.22 -10.94
N ASP A 32 -13.24 12.43 -11.50
CA ASP A 32 -12.63 12.66 -12.81
C ASP A 32 -11.11 12.81 -12.66
N PRO A 33 -10.31 11.80 -13.03
CA PRO A 33 -8.86 11.84 -12.89
C PRO A 33 -8.19 12.93 -13.74
N ARG A 34 -8.89 13.50 -14.74
CA ARG A 34 -8.38 14.63 -15.55
C ARG A 34 -8.20 15.90 -14.73
N THR A 35 -8.84 15.99 -13.56
CA THR A 35 -8.70 17.12 -12.64
C THR A 35 -7.40 17.05 -11.82
N PHE A 36 -6.72 15.91 -11.80
CA PHE A 36 -5.47 15.70 -11.06
C PHE A 36 -4.27 16.23 -11.84
N THR A 37 -4.17 17.56 -11.92
CA THR A 37 -3.15 18.24 -12.72
C THR A 37 -1.76 18.23 -12.09
N THR A 38 -1.68 17.94 -10.79
CA THR A 38 -0.46 17.90 -9.95
C THR A 38 -0.48 16.72 -8.97
N ASP A 39 0.69 16.29 -8.47
CA ASP A 39 0.76 15.27 -7.42
C ASP A 39 0.03 15.69 -6.15
N GLU A 40 0.07 16.97 -5.78
CA GLU A 40 -0.70 17.48 -4.65
C GLU A 40 -2.21 17.25 -4.85
N SER A 41 -2.75 17.61 -6.02
CA SER A 41 -4.17 17.38 -6.32
C SER A 41 -4.53 15.89 -6.34
N ALA A 42 -3.65 15.03 -6.85
CA ALA A 42 -3.85 13.58 -6.87
C ALA A 42 -3.87 13.00 -5.44
N VAL A 43 -2.87 13.34 -4.61
CA VAL A 43 -2.78 12.86 -3.22
C VAL A 43 -3.98 13.33 -2.40
N ARG A 44 -4.38 14.60 -2.52
CA ARG A 44 -5.56 15.12 -1.81
C ARG A 44 -6.85 14.42 -2.22
N ALA A 45 -7.03 14.19 -3.52
CA ALA A 45 -8.22 13.52 -4.04
C ALA A 45 -8.31 12.06 -3.58
N ILE A 46 -7.20 11.32 -3.69
CA ILE A 46 -7.13 9.93 -3.26
C ILE A 46 -7.31 9.82 -1.74
N ALA A 47 -6.67 10.70 -0.95
CA ALA A 47 -6.87 10.72 0.49
C ALA A 47 -8.34 10.97 0.86
N ALA A 48 -9.03 11.89 0.18
CA ALA A 48 -10.45 12.14 0.42
C ALA A 48 -11.33 10.94 0.05
N LEU A 49 -11.06 10.25 -1.07
CA LEU A 49 -11.75 9.00 -1.42
C LEU A 49 -11.54 7.91 -0.34
N MET A 50 -10.31 7.76 0.15
CA MET A 50 -9.99 6.79 1.19
C MET A 50 -10.72 7.10 2.52
N VAL A 51 -10.75 8.37 2.92
CA VAL A 51 -11.44 8.80 4.15
C VAL A 51 -12.95 8.63 4.04
N HIS A 52 -13.57 9.09 2.95
CA HIS A 52 -15.03 9.18 2.84
C HIS A 52 -15.72 7.94 2.28
N GLU A 53 -15.02 7.14 1.46
CA GLU A 53 -15.63 6.00 0.78
C GLU A 53 -15.06 4.65 1.21
N LEU A 54 -13.97 4.64 1.98
CA LEU A 54 -13.31 3.42 2.48
C LEU A 54 -13.10 3.44 4.01
N ASP A 55 -13.52 4.49 4.71
CA ASP A 55 -13.36 4.66 6.16
C ASP A 55 -11.90 4.51 6.65
N LEU A 56 -10.93 4.88 5.81
CA LEU A 56 -9.50 4.79 6.11
C LEU A 56 -8.97 6.12 6.66
N PRO A 57 -8.42 6.15 7.88
CA PRO A 57 -7.87 7.38 8.42
C PRO A 57 -6.61 7.78 7.66
N ILE A 58 -6.47 9.08 7.38
CA ILE A 58 -5.25 9.70 6.87
C ILE A 58 -4.91 10.84 7.84
N PRO A 59 -3.63 11.04 8.22
CA PRO A 59 -3.28 12.08 9.17
C PRO A 59 -3.51 13.47 8.58
N ASP A 60 -4.02 14.40 9.40
CA ASP A 60 -4.31 15.79 9.01
C ASP A 60 -3.11 16.51 8.40
N ARG A 61 -1.88 16.11 8.74
CA ARG A 61 -0.68 16.60 8.04
C ARG A 61 0.12 15.44 7.50
N LEU A 62 0.40 15.51 6.21
CA LEU A 62 1.15 14.55 5.43
C LEU A 62 2.24 15.32 4.67
N THR A 63 3.47 14.82 4.66
CA THR A 63 4.52 15.37 3.79
C THR A 63 4.79 14.40 2.65
N VAL A 64 4.58 14.86 1.41
CA VAL A 64 4.87 14.07 0.21
C VAL A 64 6.20 14.52 -0.38
N PHE A 65 7.08 13.55 -0.62
CA PHE A 65 8.36 13.74 -1.30
C PHE A 65 8.29 13.03 -2.65
N VAL A 66 8.58 13.75 -3.72
CA VAL A 66 8.60 13.21 -5.08
C VAL A 66 10.01 13.36 -5.63
N TYR A 67 10.67 12.26 -5.92
CA TYR A 67 12.07 12.22 -6.33
C TYR A 67 12.15 11.95 -7.84
N GLU A 68 13.01 12.67 -8.55
CA GLU A 68 13.12 12.63 -10.02
C GLU A 68 13.95 11.44 -10.53
N SER A 69 14.74 10.80 -9.66
CA SER A 69 15.55 9.63 -10.01
C SER A 69 15.66 8.65 -8.84
N ARG A 70 15.92 7.37 -9.15
CA ARG A 70 16.18 6.30 -8.19
C ARG A 70 17.29 6.67 -7.20
N ARG A 71 18.37 7.27 -7.68
CA ARG A 71 19.50 7.67 -6.84
C ARG A 71 19.09 8.69 -5.77
N VAL A 72 18.30 9.70 -6.16
CA VAL A 72 17.83 10.71 -5.21
C VAL A 72 16.75 10.12 -4.29
N PHE A 73 15.92 9.20 -4.79
CA PHE A 73 14.98 8.45 -3.97
C PHE A 73 15.68 7.66 -2.87
N GLU A 74 16.72 6.90 -3.18
CA GLU A 74 17.51 6.14 -2.18
C GLU A 74 18.11 7.04 -1.10
N GLN A 75 18.65 8.20 -1.51
CA GLN A 75 19.13 9.23 -0.56
C GLN A 75 17.99 9.77 0.30
N GLY A 76 16.82 10.00 -0.30
CA GLY A 76 15.60 10.44 0.38
C GLY A 76 15.08 9.42 1.41
N LEU A 77 15.19 8.11 1.13
CA LEU A 77 14.85 7.07 2.09
C LEU A 77 15.65 7.22 3.39
N VAL A 78 16.94 7.55 3.29
CA VAL A 78 17.81 7.81 4.44
C VAL A 78 17.49 9.15 5.10
N HIS A 79 17.50 10.23 4.33
CA HIS A 79 17.45 11.59 4.88
C HIS A 79 16.05 12.04 5.30
N ASP A 80 15.04 11.78 4.47
CA ASP A 80 13.67 12.21 4.72
C ASP A 80 12.88 11.12 5.42
N GLY A 81 13.05 9.87 4.98
CA GLY A 81 12.38 8.69 5.54
C GLY A 81 13.02 8.17 6.82
N GLN A 82 14.22 8.63 7.20
CA GLN A 82 14.96 8.18 8.39
C GLN A 82 15.12 6.64 8.43
N ILE A 83 15.26 6.03 7.25
CA ILE A 83 15.48 4.58 7.11
C ILE A 83 16.98 4.31 7.24
N ALA A 84 17.34 3.29 8.02
CA ALA A 84 18.73 2.87 8.16
C ALA A 84 19.36 2.62 6.77
N PRO A 85 20.60 3.08 6.50
CA PRO A 85 21.20 3.05 5.16
C PRO A 85 21.16 1.68 4.48
N VAL A 86 21.41 0.59 5.23
CA VAL A 86 21.36 -0.79 4.69
C VAL A 86 19.95 -1.15 4.20
N ARG A 87 18.92 -0.77 4.95
CA ARG A 87 17.53 -1.01 4.56
C ARG A 87 17.08 -0.08 3.44
N ALA A 88 17.58 1.16 3.43
CA ALA A 88 17.33 2.12 2.34
C ALA A 88 17.93 1.63 1.02
N ALA A 89 19.14 1.08 1.03
CA ALA A 89 19.76 0.47 -0.16
C ALA A 89 18.95 -0.73 -0.65
N GLU A 90 18.53 -1.62 0.25
CA GLU A 90 17.66 -2.75 -0.10
C GLU A 90 16.33 -2.31 -0.70
N LEU A 91 15.64 -1.35 -0.09
CA LEU A 91 14.39 -0.79 -0.64
C LEU A 91 14.63 -0.06 -1.96
N GLY A 92 15.71 0.70 -2.06
CA GLY A 92 16.11 1.46 -3.24
C GLY A 92 16.35 0.58 -4.47
N GLU A 93 16.59 -0.73 -4.32
CA GLU A 93 16.70 -1.63 -5.46
C GLU A 93 15.37 -1.87 -6.18
N PHE A 94 14.23 -1.82 -5.48
CA PHE A 94 12.95 -2.27 -6.04
C PHE A 94 11.76 -1.33 -5.77
N ALA A 95 11.75 -0.64 -4.64
CA ALA A 95 10.64 0.22 -4.26
C ALA A 95 10.53 1.43 -5.21
N ILE A 96 9.29 1.73 -5.59
CA ILE A 96 8.93 2.94 -6.35
C ILE A 96 8.14 3.94 -5.49
N GLY A 97 7.71 3.52 -4.30
CA GLY A 97 7.11 4.36 -3.28
C GLY A 97 7.38 3.76 -1.88
N VAL A 98 7.23 4.59 -0.84
CA VAL A 98 7.18 4.16 0.56
C VAL A 98 6.24 5.10 1.35
N GLY A 99 5.18 4.53 1.92
CA GLY A 99 4.37 5.14 2.96
C GLY A 99 5.00 4.97 4.35
N LYS A 100 5.14 6.06 5.09
CA LYS A 100 5.61 6.08 6.49
C LYS A 100 4.69 6.92 7.37
N ARG A 101 4.95 6.95 8.68
CA ARG A 101 4.20 7.82 9.59
C ARG A 101 4.21 9.27 9.09
N ARG A 102 3.05 9.75 8.63
CA ARG A 102 2.83 11.11 8.12
C ARG A 102 3.71 11.49 6.92
N GLN A 103 4.24 10.52 6.18
CA GLN A 103 5.09 10.77 5.01
C GLN A 103 4.74 9.84 3.84
N LEU A 104 4.90 10.37 2.63
CA LEU A 104 4.84 9.63 1.38
C LEU A 104 6.11 9.90 0.59
N LEU A 105 6.88 8.87 0.24
CA LEU A 105 8.10 9.01 -0.55
C LEU A 105 7.86 8.33 -1.90
N LEU A 106 7.95 9.05 -3.02
CA LEU A 106 7.60 8.54 -4.34
C LEU A 106 8.74 8.74 -5.34
N ASN A 107 9.17 7.67 -6.01
CA ASN A 107 10.11 7.75 -7.12
C ASN A 107 9.35 7.97 -8.44
N SER A 108 9.56 9.12 -9.07
CA SER A 108 8.90 9.49 -10.32
C SER A 108 9.71 9.15 -11.58
N GLU A 109 10.87 8.51 -11.44
CA GLU A 109 11.70 8.13 -12.59
C GLU A 109 10.95 7.23 -13.58
N GLY A 110 10.81 7.70 -14.82
CA GLY A 110 10.10 6.98 -15.89
C GLY A 110 8.58 6.84 -15.69
N ALA A 111 8.02 7.48 -14.67
CA ALA A 111 6.59 7.40 -14.38
C ALA A 111 5.77 8.36 -15.26
N ASP A 112 4.66 7.87 -15.82
CA ASP A 112 3.58 8.73 -16.27
C ASP A 112 2.82 9.24 -15.04
N ARG A 113 3.18 10.44 -14.57
CA ARG A 113 2.61 11.06 -13.34
C ARG A 113 1.13 11.41 -13.43
N ARG A 114 0.49 11.19 -14.58
CA ARG A 114 -0.96 11.32 -14.76
C ARG A 114 -1.64 10.00 -15.10
N GLY A 115 -0.83 8.95 -15.26
CA GLY A 115 -1.27 7.63 -15.65
C GLY A 115 -1.89 6.87 -14.49
N ARG A 116 -2.67 5.85 -14.85
CA ARG A 116 -3.32 4.92 -13.92
C ARG A 116 -2.36 4.34 -12.88
N GLU A 117 -1.16 3.94 -13.29
CA GLU A 117 -0.21 3.28 -12.38
C GLU A 117 0.40 4.24 -11.35
N TRP A 118 0.51 5.53 -11.66
CA TRP A 118 0.93 6.55 -10.68
C TRP A 118 -0.15 6.79 -9.62
N LEU A 119 -1.40 6.90 -10.05
CA LEU A 119 -2.54 7.03 -9.13
C LEU A 119 -2.71 5.78 -8.27
N ARG A 120 -2.49 4.58 -8.84
CA ARG A 120 -2.44 3.32 -8.10
C ARG A 120 -1.35 3.35 -7.03
N LEU A 121 -0.14 3.77 -7.39
CA LEU A 121 0.98 3.86 -6.46
C LEU A 121 0.68 4.82 -5.31
N ILE A 122 0.15 6.01 -5.59
CA ILE A 122 -0.25 6.96 -4.54
C ILE A 122 -1.26 6.34 -3.58
N ALA A 123 -2.30 5.68 -4.10
CA ALA A 123 -3.32 5.03 -3.27
C ALA A 123 -2.74 3.88 -2.43
N HIS A 124 -1.86 3.06 -3.02
CA HIS A 124 -1.16 1.99 -2.34
C HIS A 124 -0.33 2.53 -1.16
N GLU A 125 0.52 3.51 -1.42
CA GLU A 125 1.41 4.06 -0.38
C GLU A 125 0.66 4.85 0.69
N LEU A 126 -0.42 5.56 0.32
CA LEU A 126 -1.32 6.17 1.31
C LEU A 126 -2.02 5.13 2.19
N THR A 127 -2.24 3.91 1.68
CA THR A 127 -2.82 2.84 2.49
C THR A 127 -1.87 2.42 3.59
N HIS A 128 -0.55 2.38 3.33
CA HIS A 128 0.42 2.16 4.40
C HIS A 128 0.43 3.28 5.43
N VAL A 129 0.29 4.54 5.02
CA VAL A 129 0.11 5.66 5.97
C VAL A 129 -1.12 5.42 6.85
N SER A 130 -2.25 5.00 6.25
CA SER A 130 -3.48 4.68 6.99
C SER A 130 -3.33 3.50 7.95
N GLN A 131 -2.68 2.43 7.52
CA GLN A 131 -2.38 1.26 8.36
C GLN A 131 -1.53 1.66 9.58
N ILE A 132 -0.56 2.57 9.39
CA ILE A 132 0.28 3.08 10.49
C ILE A 132 -0.55 3.92 11.48
N GLU A 133 -1.48 4.75 10.99
CA GLU A 133 -2.40 5.51 11.85
C GLU A 133 -3.35 4.58 12.62
N LEU A 134 -3.91 3.54 11.97
CA LEU A 134 -4.75 2.54 12.64
C LEU A 134 -3.96 1.78 13.72
N ALA A 135 -2.77 1.31 13.38
CA ALA A 135 -1.93 0.49 14.26
C ALA A 135 -1.20 1.31 15.33
N GLN A 136 -1.16 2.65 15.21
CA GLN A 136 -0.33 3.54 16.03
C GLN A 136 1.15 3.12 16.04
N GLY A 137 1.66 2.64 14.89
CA GLY A 137 3.04 2.20 14.71
C GLY A 137 3.31 1.53 13.36
N GLU A 138 4.59 1.46 12.97
CA GLU A 138 5.03 0.88 11.70
C GLU A 138 5.30 -0.62 11.82
N GLY A 139 5.02 -1.39 10.75
CA GLY A 139 5.49 -2.77 10.58
C GLY A 139 5.00 -3.79 11.61
N ARG A 140 3.80 -3.61 12.18
CA ARG A 140 3.26 -4.49 13.24
C ARG A 140 2.45 -5.68 12.73
N ALA A 141 1.74 -5.49 11.61
CA ALA A 141 0.82 -6.46 11.04
C ALA A 141 1.52 -7.53 10.19
N GLU A 142 0.76 -8.57 9.82
CA GLU A 142 1.16 -9.53 8.78
C GLU A 142 1.52 -8.77 7.48
N GLN A 143 2.78 -8.86 7.04
CA GLN A 143 3.26 -8.10 5.88
C GLN A 143 2.44 -8.43 4.61
N TRP A 144 2.13 -9.70 4.37
CA TRP A 144 1.30 -10.07 3.21
C TRP A 144 -0.09 -9.43 3.24
N LEU A 145 -0.67 -9.24 4.42
CA LEU A 145 -1.99 -8.61 4.56
C LEU A 145 -1.88 -7.09 4.43
N ALA A 146 -0.79 -6.49 4.92
CA ALA A 146 -0.50 -5.07 4.72
C ALA A 146 -0.36 -4.72 3.24
N GLU A 147 0.45 -5.47 2.50
CA GLU A 147 0.65 -5.31 1.05
C GLU A 147 -0.61 -5.65 0.26
N GLY A 148 -1.30 -6.74 0.62
CA GLY A 148 -2.52 -7.18 -0.03
C GLY A 148 -3.67 -6.18 0.12
N MET A 149 -3.84 -5.61 1.33
CA MET A 149 -4.79 -4.54 1.59
C MET A 149 -4.43 -3.28 0.79
N ALA A 150 -3.15 -2.92 0.72
CA ALA A 150 -2.70 -1.76 -0.05
C ALA A 150 -3.00 -1.89 -1.55
N GLU A 151 -2.81 -3.06 -2.15
CA GLU A 151 -3.25 -3.34 -3.52
C GLU A 151 -4.78 -3.31 -3.67
N TRP A 152 -5.51 -3.93 -2.74
CA TRP A 152 -6.99 -3.95 -2.79
C TRP A 152 -7.58 -2.53 -2.72
N VAL A 153 -7.06 -1.68 -1.83
CA VAL A 153 -7.46 -0.28 -1.70
C VAL A 153 -7.08 0.50 -2.95
N ALA A 154 -5.86 0.31 -3.47
CA ALA A 154 -5.44 0.97 -4.69
C ALA A 154 -6.35 0.63 -5.87
N PHE A 155 -6.74 -0.63 -6.05
CA PHE A 155 -7.70 -1.02 -7.09
C PHE A 155 -9.10 -0.47 -6.85
N SER A 156 -9.56 -0.45 -5.59
CA SER A 156 -10.84 0.16 -5.21
C SER A 156 -10.90 1.66 -5.48
N VAL A 157 -9.78 2.36 -5.32
CA VAL A 157 -9.64 3.78 -5.70
C VAL A 157 -9.67 3.94 -7.22
N LEU A 158 -8.93 3.12 -7.97
CA LEU A 158 -8.98 3.15 -9.43
C LEU A 158 -10.39 2.87 -9.99
N GLU A 159 -11.14 2.00 -9.33
CA GLU A 159 -12.53 1.69 -9.67
C GLU A 159 -13.46 2.89 -9.48
N ARG A 160 -13.32 3.61 -8.36
CA ARG A 160 -14.04 4.88 -8.11
C ARG A 160 -13.68 5.95 -9.14
N LEU A 161 -12.42 5.99 -9.57
CA LEU A 161 -11.92 6.87 -10.64
C LEU A 161 -12.25 6.37 -12.06
N ARG A 162 -12.89 5.21 -12.19
CA ARG A 162 -13.26 4.58 -13.48
C ARG A 162 -12.06 4.29 -14.40
N LEU A 163 -10.91 3.98 -13.81
CA LEU A 163 -9.65 3.70 -14.52
C LEU A 163 -9.32 2.20 -14.61
N ASP A 164 -9.87 1.41 -13.70
CA ASP A 164 -9.72 -0.04 -13.63
C ASP A 164 -10.83 -0.63 -12.75
N THR A 165 -10.87 -1.94 -12.54
CA THR A 165 -11.80 -2.55 -11.58
C THR A 165 -11.12 -3.60 -10.72
N VAL A 166 -11.62 -3.81 -9.50
CA VAL A 166 -11.14 -4.88 -8.63
C VAL A 166 -11.37 -6.24 -9.31
N ALA A 167 -12.52 -6.40 -9.98
CA ALA A 167 -12.86 -7.60 -10.72
C ALA A 167 -11.85 -7.92 -11.85
N HIS A 168 -11.45 -6.92 -12.64
CA HIS A 168 -10.43 -7.11 -13.67
C HIS A 168 -9.09 -7.50 -13.04
N ARG A 169 -8.70 -6.85 -11.93
CA ARG A 169 -7.45 -7.14 -11.22
C ARG A 169 -7.42 -8.53 -10.58
N ARG A 170 -8.56 -9.09 -10.17
CA ARG A 170 -8.66 -10.52 -9.79
C ARG A 170 -8.27 -11.45 -10.93
N VAL A 171 -8.80 -11.21 -12.13
CA VAL A 171 -8.49 -12.04 -13.32
C VAL A 171 -7.00 -11.97 -13.68
N VAL A 172 -6.45 -10.75 -13.71
CA VAL A 172 -5.03 -10.52 -14.00
C VAL A 172 -4.14 -11.20 -12.95
N SER A 173 -4.45 -11.04 -11.66
CA SER A 173 -3.68 -11.62 -10.57
C SER A 173 -3.73 -13.14 -10.55
N ARG A 174 -4.90 -13.75 -10.79
CA ARG A 174 -5.03 -15.22 -10.90
C ARG A 174 -4.16 -15.77 -12.03
N SER A 175 -4.17 -15.10 -13.18
CA SER A 175 -3.32 -15.46 -14.32
C SER A 175 -1.83 -15.31 -13.99
N GLY A 176 -1.46 -14.25 -13.27
CA GLY A 176 -0.08 -13.95 -12.91
C GLY A 176 0.54 -14.91 -11.90
N ILE A 177 -0.26 -15.53 -11.02
CA ILE A 177 0.23 -16.49 -10.03
C ILE A 177 0.10 -17.96 -10.46
N ARG A 178 -0.34 -18.25 -11.69
CA ARG A 178 -0.58 -19.61 -12.19
C ARG A 178 0.56 -20.59 -11.94
N ASN A 179 1.79 -20.15 -12.22
CA ASN A 179 3.00 -20.97 -12.05
C ASN A 179 3.78 -20.62 -10.77
N TYR A 180 3.13 -19.96 -9.81
CA TYR A 180 3.81 -19.50 -8.60
C TYR A 180 4.22 -20.71 -7.76
N ALA A 181 5.50 -20.81 -7.43
CA ALA A 181 6.10 -22.00 -6.82
C ALA A 181 5.39 -22.45 -5.53
N ALA A 182 4.89 -21.49 -4.74
CA ALA A 182 4.16 -21.78 -3.50
C ALA A 182 2.82 -22.52 -3.75
N LEU A 183 2.13 -22.21 -4.85
CA LEU A 183 0.90 -22.91 -5.23
C LEU A 183 1.20 -24.31 -5.74
N VAL A 184 2.25 -24.45 -6.55
CA VAL A 184 2.73 -25.76 -7.04
C VAL A 184 3.13 -26.67 -5.87
N ALA A 185 3.81 -26.12 -4.87
CA ALA A 185 4.21 -26.84 -3.66
C ALA A 185 3.09 -27.02 -2.63
N ALA A 186 1.88 -26.48 -2.88
CA ALA A 186 0.76 -26.46 -1.95
C ALA A 186 1.12 -25.95 -0.54
N ARG A 187 2.00 -24.93 -0.46
CA ARG A 187 2.45 -24.32 0.79
C ARG A 187 2.84 -22.87 0.55
N LEU A 188 2.14 -21.94 1.21
CA LEU A 188 2.44 -20.51 1.15
C LEU A 188 3.55 -20.11 2.11
N ASP A 189 3.66 -20.84 3.22
CA ASP A 189 4.54 -20.51 4.35
C ASP A 189 4.17 -19.12 4.89
N ILE A 190 2.91 -19.00 5.34
CA ILE A 190 2.29 -17.71 5.63
C ILE A 190 3.01 -16.95 6.74
N GLU A 191 3.63 -17.66 7.68
CA GLU A 191 4.48 -17.09 8.73
C GLU A 191 5.69 -16.33 8.16
N THR A 192 6.35 -16.89 7.14
CA THR A 192 7.47 -16.22 6.47
C THR A 192 6.96 -14.99 5.71
N LEU A 193 5.85 -15.13 4.99
CA LEU A 193 5.17 -14.02 4.30
C LEU A 193 4.65 -12.94 5.25
N GLY A 194 4.41 -13.28 6.51
CA GLY A 194 3.97 -12.38 7.57
C GLY A 194 5.05 -11.41 8.03
N SER A 195 6.32 -11.72 7.80
CA SER A 195 7.45 -10.88 8.21
C SER A 195 7.94 -9.99 7.05
N PRO A 196 8.36 -8.73 7.31
CA PRO A 196 8.93 -7.86 6.27
C PRO A 196 10.12 -8.49 5.54
N ARG A 197 11.00 -9.17 6.28
CA ARG A 197 12.18 -9.85 5.73
C ARG A 197 11.77 -11.05 4.87
N GLY A 198 10.89 -11.91 5.37
CA GLY A 198 10.45 -13.10 4.63
C GLY A 198 9.67 -12.73 3.38
N PHE A 199 8.86 -11.68 3.43
CA PHE A 199 8.21 -11.10 2.26
C PHE A 199 9.23 -10.57 1.24
N THR A 200 10.24 -9.81 1.68
CA THR A 200 11.31 -9.29 0.81
C THR A 200 12.08 -10.43 0.12
N VAL A 201 12.44 -11.48 0.88
CA VAL A 201 13.11 -12.67 0.36
C VAL A 201 12.24 -13.38 -0.68
N ARG A 202 10.93 -13.53 -0.39
CA ARG A 202 9.98 -14.15 -1.32
C ARG A 202 9.85 -13.35 -2.61
N HIS A 203 9.64 -12.04 -2.51
CA HIS A 203 9.58 -11.11 -3.64
C HIS A 203 10.81 -11.22 -4.55
N ARG A 204 12.03 -11.28 -3.97
CA ARG A 204 13.27 -11.41 -4.74
C ARG A 204 13.41 -12.77 -5.42
N ARG A 205 12.99 -13.84 -4.75
CA ARG A 205 13.16 -15.22 -5.22
C ARG A 205 12.11 -15.64 -6.24
N ASP A 206 10.85 -15.33 -5.97
CA ASP A 206 9.69 -15.81 -6.74
C ASP A 206 9.12 -14.72 -7.67
N GLY A 207 9.67 -13.50 -7.60
CA GLY A 207 9.33 -12.35 -8.46
C GLY A 207 8.32 -11.40 -7.82
N SER A 208 8.59 -10.09 -7.97
CA SER A 208 7.79 -9.03 -7.35
C SER A 208 6.32 -9.11 -7.70
N LEU A 209 6.00 -9.10 -8.99
CA LEU A 209 4.61 -8.99 -9.43
C LEU A 209 3.76 -10.18 -8.94
N PRO A 210 4.18 -11.46 -9.13
CA PRO A 210 3.46 -12.60 -8.56
C PRO A 210 3.31 -12.58 -7.02
N THR A 211 4.32 -12.13 -6.27
CA THR A 211 4.21 -12.05 -4.80
C THR A 211 3.15 -11.04 -4.35
N TYR A 212 3.11 -9.86 -4.98
CA TYR A 212 2.09 -8.85 -4.69
C TYR A 212 0.69 -9.28 -5.18
N GLN A 213 0.59 -9.95 -6.34
CA GLN A 213 -0.67 -10.50 -6.84
C GLN A 213 -1.23 -11.59 -5.92
N LEU A 214 -0.36 -12.44 -5.35
CA LEU A 214 -0.75 -13.41 -4.34
C LEU A 214 -1.25 -12.71 -3.07
N ALA A 215 -0.50 -11.73 -2.55
CA ALA A 215 -0.90 -10.95 -1.37
C ALA A 215 -2.26 -10.28 -1.56
N PHE A 216 -2.47 -9.65 -2.72
CA PHE A 216 -3.75 -9.08 -3.12
C PHE A 216 -4.88 -10.13 -3.11
N LEU A 217 -4.70 -11.28 -3.75
CA LEU A 217 -5.76 -12.31 -3.80
C LEU A 217 -6.09 -12.90 -2.42
N MET A 218 -5.08 -13.04 -1.54
CA MET A 218 -5.33 -13.48 -0.17
C MET A 218 -6.11 -12.44 0.63
N ALA A 219 -5.74 -11.16 0.54
CA ALA A 219 -6.46 -10.07 1.20
C ALA A 219 -7.87 -9.89 0.64
N ASP A 220 -8.03 -9.93 -0.68
CA ASP A 220 -9.30 -9.84 -1.39
C ASP A 220 -10.26 -10.95 -0.97
N TYR A 221 -9.80 -12.20 -0.90
CA TYR A 221 -10.60 -13.32 -0.39
C TYR A 221 -11.07 -13.08 1.06
N LEU A 222 -10.17 -12.59 1.91
CA LEU A 222 -10.48 -12.29 3.31
C LEU A 222 -11.51 -11.16 3.42
N ILE A 223 -11.39 -10.13 2.58
CA ILE A 223 -12.33 -9.00 2.51
C ILE A 223 -13.69 -9.44 1.98
N GLU A 224 -13.75 -10.31 0.96
CA GLU A 224 -15.02 -10.85 0.46
C GLU A 224 -15.75 -11.68 1.52
N ARG A 225 -15.02 -12.40 2.36
CA ARG A 225 -15.58 -13.29 3.36
C ARG A 225 -16.00 -12.57 4.64
N GLU A 226 -15.14 -11.70 5.16
CA GLU A 226 -15.30 -11.05 6.48
C GLU A 226 -15.77 -9.59 6.39
N GLY A 227 -15.67 -8.98 5.21
CA GLY A 227 -15.88 -7.57 4.99
C GLY A 227 -14.64 -6.72 5.31
N PHE A 228 -14.52 -5.58 4.62
CA PHE A 228 -13.36 -4.68 4.77
C PHE A 228 -13.22 -4.10 6.19
N THR A 229 -14.34 -3.89 6.89
CA THR A 229 -14.36 -3.42 8.28
C THR A 229 -13.57 -4.33 9.21
N LYS A 230 -13.60 -5.66 8.99
CA LYS A 230 -12.82 -6.62 9.78
C LYS A 230 -11.32 -6.49 9.58
N VAL A 231 -10.90 -6.17 8.36
CA VAL A 231 -9.49 -5.85 8.08
C VAL A 231 -9.07 -4.56 8.78
N ILE A 232 -9.92 -3.51 8.77
CA ILE A 232 -9.66 -2.29 9.52
C ILE A 232 -9.55 -2.56 11.03
N GLU A 233 -10.44 -3.38 11.60
CA GLU A 233 -10.39 -3.81 13.00
C GLU A 233 -9.09 -4.55 13.33
N TYR A 234 -8.64 -5.44 12.43
CA TYR A 234 -7.36 -6.13 12.56
C TYR A 234 -6.19 -5.14 12.68
N PHE A 235 -6.06 -4.16 11.77
CA PHE A 235 -5.00 -3.15 11.88
C PHE A 235 -5.12 -2.29 13.15
N ARG A 236 -6.36 -1.93 13.54
CA ARG A 236 -6.61 -1.12 14.75
C ARG A 236 -6.20 -1.84 16.04
N SER A 237 -6.31 -3.17 16.07
CA SER A 237 -5.96 -3.97 17.27
C SER A 237 -4.48 -3.83 17.67
N PHE A 238 -3.61 -3.45 16.73
CA PHE A 238 -2.19 -3.20 17.01
C PHE A 238 -1.91 -1.96 17.87
N SER A 239 -2.91 -1.11 18.09
CA SER A 239 -2.82 0.00 19.05
C SER A 239 -2.80 -0.48 20.51
N THR A 240 -3.29 -1.69 20.79
CA THR A 240 -3.41 -2.24 22.15
C THR A 240 -2.65 -3.56 22.37
N SER A 241 -2.40 -4.35 21.32
CA SER A 241 -1.61 -5.59 21.40
C SER A 241 -0.63 -5.70 20.24
N LEU A 242 0.61 -6.13 20.51
CA LEU A 242 1.60 -6.44 19.47
C LEU A 242 1.57 -7.90 19.01
N ASP A 243 0.68 -8.73 19.59
CA ASP A 243 0.55 -10.13 19.22
C ASP A 243 -0.22 -10.26 17.90
N ARG A 244 0.53 -10.43 16.80
CA ARG A 244 -0.05 -10.54 15.45
C ARG A 244 -0.94 -11.77 15.27
N HIS A 245 -0.65 -12.86 15.99
CA HIS A 245 -1.41 -14.11 15.91
C HIS A 245 -2.75 -13.96 16.62
N GLU A 246 -2.73 -13.46 17.85
CA GLU A 246 -3.93 -13.21 18.63
C GLU A 246 -4.81 -12.15 17.95
N ASN A 247 -4.22 -11.09 17.41
CA ASN A 247 -4.94 -10.06 16.68
C ASN A 247 -5.61 -10.61 15.41
N PHE A 248 -4.93 -11.48 14.67
CA PHE A 248 -5.49 -12.13 13.47
C PHE A 248 -6.66 -13.04 13.84
N GLU A 249 -6.48 -13.88 14.86
CA GLU A 249 -7.54 -14.80 15.32
C GLU A 249 -8.74 -14.05 15.87
N ARG A 250 -8.53 -12.98 16.63
CA ARG A 250 -9.62 -12.13 17.13
C ARG A 250 -10.40 -11.45 16.01
N ALA A 251 -9.71 -10.99 14.96
CA ALA A 251 -10.36 -10.28 13.86
C ALA A 251 -11.13 -11.23 12.93
N PHE A 252 -10.58 -12.42 12.65
CA PHE A 252 -11.07 -13.29 11.58
C PHE A 252 -11.59 -14.65 12.06
N GLY A 253 -11.61 -14.89 13.37
CA GLY A 253 -12.16 -16.11 13.98
C GLY A 253 -11.38 -17.39 13.67
N GLN A 254 -10.13 -17.28 13.20
CA GLN A 254 -9.29 -18.42 12.85
C GLN A 254 -7.79 -18.11 12.99
N THR A 255 -6.99 -19.15 13.16
CA THR A 255 -5.53 -19.03 13.17
C THR A 255 -4.96 -18.79 11.77
N LEU A 256 -3.73 -18.26 11.69
CA LEU A 256 -3.01 -18.11 10.41
C LEU A 256 -2.84 -19.45 9.67
N ALA A 257 -2.55 -20.54 10.38
CA ALA A 257 -2.41 -21.86 9.78
C ALA A 257 -3.75 -22.40 9.22
N GLY A 258 -4.85 -22.11 9.92
CA GLY A 258 -6.21 -22.37 9.42
C GLY A 258 -6.48 -21.62 8.14
N PHE A 259 -6.19 -20.32 8.12
CA PHE A 259 -6.31 -19.49 6.94
C PHE A 259 -5.45 -19.98 5.77
N GLU A 260 -4.17 -20.32 6.00
CA GLU A 260 -3.27 -20.83 4.95
C GLU A 260 -3.86 -22.08 4.26
N SER A 261 -4.39 -23.02 5.05
CA SER A 261 -4.99 -24.25 4.51
C SER A 261 -6.24 -23.95 3.66
N GLU A 262 -7.06 -23.03 4.14
CA GLU A 262 -8.29 -22.61 3.45
C GLU A 262 -7.98 -21.87 2.15
N ILE A 263 -7.13 -20.85 2.19
CA ILE A 263 -6.81 -20.02 1.03
C ILE A 263 -6.07 -20.82 -0.04
N LEU A 264 -5.22 -21.78 0.34
CA LEU A 264 -4.61 -22.71 -0.62
C LEU A 264 -5.66 -23.55 -1.36
N THR A 265 -6.68 -24.01 -0.64
CA THR A 265 -7.78 -24.77 -1.24
C THR A 265 -8.56 -23.89 -2.21
N HIS A 266 -8.88 -22.65 -1.82
CA HIS A 266 -9.55 -21.70 -2.69
C HIS A 266 -8.72 -21.34 -3.93
N LEU A 267 -7.45 -21.00 -3.77
CA LEU A 267 -6.59 -20.60 -4.90
C LEU A 267 -6.44 -21.72 -5.93
N LYS A 268 -6.41 -23.00 -5.51
CA LYS A 268 -6.40 -24.15 -6.43
C LYS A 268 -7.68 -24.29 -7.28
N THR A 269 -8.81 -23.72 -6.85
CA THR A 269 -10.05 -23.78 -7.63
C THR A 269 -10.20 -22.61 -8.59
N VAL A 270 -9.65 -21.44 -8.25
CA VAL A 270 -9.83 -20.21 -9.03
C VAL A 270 -8.63 -19.83 -9.90
N VAL A 271 -7.45 -20.42 -9.67
CA VAL A 271 -6.26 -20.25 -10.50
C VAL A 271 -6.26 -21.35 -11.58
N PRO A 272 -6.28 -20.99 -12.88
CA PRO A 272 -6.41 -21.93 -14.00
C PRO A 272 -5.14 -22.72 -14.32
#